data_AF-A0A2E8Y584-F1
#
_entry.id   AF-A0A2E8Y584-F1
#
_cell.length_a   1.000
_cell.length_b   1.000
_cell.length_c   1.000
_cell.angle_alpha   90.00
_cell.angle_beta   90.00
_cell.angle_gamma   90.00
#
_symmetry.space_group_name_H-M   'P 1'
#
loop_
_entity.id
_entity.type
_entity.pdbx_description
1 polymer ?
#
loop_
_entity_poly.entity_id
_entity_poly.type
_entity_poly.pdbx_seq_one_letter_code
_entity_poly.pdbx_strand_id
1 'polypeptide(L)'
;MMRPTMEPTAANPTQRHRRLGLVLLLLFALAMVMGPGPGLRLVNPEPSAARESLLFLGLPVIYAWGLFWYGVQAAVVVTACLTIWKPSDD
;
A
#
# COMPACT_ATOMS: atom_id res chain seq x y z
N MET A 1 12.41 40.99 31.41
CA MET A 1 12.97 40.05 30.40
C MET A 1 11.96 38.93 30.20
N MET A 2 11.18 38.98 29.12
CA MET A 2 10.19 37.96 28.76
C MET A 2 10.89 36.82 28.00
N ARG A 3 10.82 35.60 28.53
CA ARG A 3 11.16 34.39 27.78
C ARG A 3 9.99 34.08 26.84
N PRO A 4 10.19 33.91 25.52
CA PRO A 4 9.20 33.26 24.69
C PRO A 4 9.22 31.78 25.06
N THR A 5 8.17 31.31 25.70
CA THR A 5 7.90 29.88 25.85
C THR A 5 7.61 29.33 24.46
N MET A 6 8.60 28.69 23.84
CA MET A 6 8.36 27.84 22.68
C MET A 6 7.46 26.70 23.14
N GLU A 7 6.16 26.83 22.91
CA GLU A 7 5.25 25.70 23.05
C GLU A 7 5.71 24.59 22.11
N PRO A 8 5.89 23.36 22.62
CA PRO A 8 6.15 22.22 21.76
C PRO A 8 4.92 22.04 20.88
N THR A 9 5.13 22.15 19.57
CA THR A 9 4.14 21.95 18.52
C THR A 9 3.46 20.59 18.68
N ALA A 10 2.39 20.54 19.48
CA ALA A 10 1.54 19.36 19.63
C ALA A 10 0.92 19.09 18.26
N ALA A 11 1.44 18.06 17.57
CA ALA A 11 0.96 17.66 16.27
C ALA A 11 -0.55 17.35 16.38
N ASN A 12 -1.36 18.15 15.70
CA ASN A 12 -2.82 18.12 15.79
C ASN A 12 -3.32 16.73 15.30
N PRO A 13 -4.07 15.96 16.11
CA PRO A 13 -4.43 14.56 15.80
C PRO A 13 -5.13 14.40 14.44
N THR A 14 -5.93 15.40 14.07
CA THR A 14 -6.60 15.51 12.76
C THR A 14 -5.63 15.56 11.58
N GLN A 15 -4.50 16.27 11.70
CA GLN A 15 -3.50 16.38 10.65
C GLN A 15 -2.75 15.04 10.45
N ARG A 16 -2.51 14.30 11.54
CA ARG A 16 -1.86 12.99 11.49
C ARG A 16 -2.73 11.95 10.79
N HIS A 17 -4.02 11.88 11.11
CA HIS A 17 -4.96 10.97 10.44
C HIS A 17 -5.11 11.28 8.95
N ARG A 18 -5.14 12.56 8.56
CA ARG A 18 -5.19 12.97 7.15
C ARG A 18 -3.93 12.55 6.37
N ARG A 19 -2.74 12.73 6.95
CA ARG A 19 -1.48 12.27 6.33
C ARG A 19 -1.44 10.75 6.20
N LEU A 20 -1.82 10.02 7.26
CA LEU A 20 -1.89 8.56 7.24
C LEU A 20 -2.86 8.05 6.17
N GLY A 21 -4.08 8.62 6.09
CA GLY A 21 -5.04 8.27 5.04
C GLY A 21 -4.52 8.49 3.63
N LEU A 22 -3.80 9.60 3.40
CA LEU A 22 -3.19 9.88 2.10
C LEU A 22 -2.09 8.87 1.75
N VAL A 23 -1.23 8.51 2.72
CA VAL A 23 -0.20 7.47 2.53
C VAL A 23 -0.84 6.12 2.22
N LEU A 24 -1.86 5.72 2.98
CA LEU A 24 -2.60 4.47 2.75
C LEU A 24 -3.26 4.45 1.37
N LEU A 25 -3.86 5.56 0.93
CA LEU A 25 -4.42 5.69 -0.41
C LEU A 25 -3.36 5.53 -1.50
N LEU A 26 -2.20 6.17 -1.35
CA LEU A 26 -1.10 6.05 -2.31
C LEU A 26 -0.56 4.61 -2.38
N LEU A 27 -0.41 3.94 -1.23
CA LEU A 27 0.00 2.53 -1.17
C LEU A 27 -1.02 1.62 -1.83
N PHE A 28 -2.31 1.85 -1.62
CA PHE A 28 -3.38 1.10 -2.27
C PHE A 28 -3.35 1.29 -3.79
N ALA A 29 -3.23 2.53 -4.27
CA ALA A 29 -3.13 2.84 -5.69
C ALA A 29 -1.90 2.20 -6.33
N LEU A 30 -0.74 2.25 -5.66
CA LEU A 30 0.46 1.57 -6.10
C LEU A 30 0.24 0.05 -6.22
N ALA A 31 -0.39 -0.56 -5.21
CA ALA A 31 -0.69 -1.99 -5.22
C ALA A 31 -1.64 -2.38 -6.38
N MET A 32 -2.62 -1.53 -6.70
CA MET A 32 -3.50 -1.72 -7.86
C MET A 32 -2.74 -1.64 -9.19
N VAL A 33 -1.76 -0.74 -9.31
CA VAL A 33 -0.93 -0.63 -10.53
C VAL A 33 0.04 -1.82 -10.65
N MET A 34 0.60 -2.27 -9.52
CA MET A 34 1.61 -3.33 -9.53
C MET A 34 1.05 -4.75 -9.61
N GLY A 35 -0.13 -5.01 -9.04
CA GLY A 35 -0.76 -6.32 -9.05
C GLY A 35 -1.43 -6.65 -10.39
N PRO A 36 -2.66 -6.18 -10.63
CA PRO A 36 -3.39 -6.45 -11.87
C PRO A 36 -2.98 -5.56 -13.06
N GLY A 37 -2.23 -4.47 -12.81
CA GLY A 37 -1.83 -3.49 -13.82
C GLY A 37 -0.49 -3.77 -14.51
N PRO A 38 0.24 -2.74 -14.96
CA PRO A 38 1.51 -2.89 -15.71
C PRO A 38 2.61 -3.62 -14.93
N GLY A 39 2.53 -3.69 -13.60
CA GLY A 39 3.52 -4.43 -12.78
C GLY A 39 3.56 -5.93 -13.10
N LEU A 40 2.49 -6.50 -13.66
CA LEU A 40 2.50 -7.88 -14.12
C LEU A 40 3.57 -8.14 -15.21
N ARG A 41 3.91 -7.13 -16.02
CA ARG A 41 4.98 -7.23 -17.03
C ARG A 41 6.38 -7.37 -16.44
N LEU A 42 6.58 -7.00 -15.17
CA LEU A 42 7.85 -7.20 -14.47
C LEU A 42 8.11 -8.68 -14.20
N VAL A 43 7.04 -9.44 -13.97
CA VAL A 43 7.10 -10.85 -13.59
C VAL A 43 6.83 -11.77 -14.79
N ASN A 44 6.15 -11.25 -15.81
CA ASN A 44 5.88 -11.93 -17.07
C ASN A 44 6.26 -11.05 -18.29
N PRO A 45 7.57 -10.87 -18.57
CA PRO A 45 8.02 -10.14 -19.75
C PRO A 45 7.82 -10.99 -21.03
N GLU A 46 6.94 -10.52 -21.92
CA GLU A 46 6.67 -11.01 -23.30
C GLU A 46 6.44 -12.53 -23.52
N PRO A 47 5.23 -12.96 -23.96
CA PRO A 47 4.92 -14.37 -24.21
C PRO A 47 5.63 -14.98 -25.43
N SER A 48 6.29 -14.17 -26.25
CA SER A 48 6.85 -14.58 -27.54
C SER A 48 8.15 -15.41 -27.44
N ALA A 49 8.87 -15.36 -26.30
CA ALA A 49 10.15 -16.06 -26.12
C ALA A 49 10.14 -17.25 -25.14
N ALA A 50 9.10 -17.42 -24.31
CA ALA A 50 9.16 -18.28 -23.12
C ALA A 50 8.02 -19.32 -23.01
N ARG A 51 7.51 -19.82 -24.15
CA ARG A 51 6.30 -20.67 -24.21
C ARG A 51 6.40 -22.00 -23.43
N GLU A 52 7.61 -22.58 -23.30
CA GLU A 52 7.80 -23.85 -22.60
C GLU A 52 8.12 -23.68 -21.11
N SER A 53 8.88 -22.64 -20.73
CA SER A 53 9.26 -22.36 -19.33
C SER A 53 8.13 -21.71 -18.50
N LEU A 54 7.24 -20.95 -19.16
CA LEU A 54 6.10 -20.27 -18.52
C LEU A 54 5.02 -21.23 -18.02
N LEU A 55 4.90 -22.43 -18.60
CA LEU A 55 3.82 -23.36 -18.29
C LEU A 55 3.99 -24.06 -16.93
N PHE A 56 5.22 -24.32 -16.48
CA PHE A 56 5.47 -25.01 -15.21
C PHE A 56 5.67 -24.05 -14.03
N LEU A 57 6.38 -22.94 -14.21
CA LEU A 57 6.69 -22.00 -13.11
C LEU A 57 6.09 -20.60 -13.29
N GLY A 58 5.70 -20.21 -14.50
CA GLY A 58 5.18 -18.86 -14.78
C GLY A 58 3.83 -18.59 -14.11
N LEU A 59 2.90 -19.53 -14.21
CA LEU A 59 1.57 -19.43 -13.59
C LEU A 59 1.63 -19.31 -12.06
N PRO A 60 2.32 -20.21 -11.32
CA PRO A 60 2.47 -20.07 -9.88
C PRO A 60 3.08 -18.74 -9.45
N VAL A 61 4.07 -18.25 -10.19
CA VAL A 61 4.74 -16.98 -9.89
C VAL A 61 3.80 -15.79 -10.11
N ILE A 62 2.99 -15.80 -11.17
CA ILE A 62 1.96 -14.77 -11.41
C ILE A 62 0.91 -14.76 -10.28
N TYR A 63 0.46 -15.94 -9.85
CA TYR A 63 -0.48 -16.05 -8.73
C TYR A 63 0.13 -15.57 -7.42
N ALA A 64 1.38 -15.94 -7.13
CA ALA A 64 2.09 -15.47 -5.94
C ALA A 64 2.26 -13.95 -5.95
N TRP A 65 2.57 -13.36 -7.11
CA TRP A 65 2.67 -11.91 -7.27
C TRP A 65 1.33 -11.22 -7.04
N GLY A 66 0.25 -11.69 -7.67
CA GLY A 66 -1.09 -11.17 -7.47
C GLY A 66 -1.54 -11.28 -6.01
N LEU A 67 -1.35 -12.46 -5.40
CA LEU A 67 -1.70 -12.71 -4.01
C LEU A 67 -0.93 -11.80 -3.04
N PHE A 68 0.35 -11.57 -3.29
CA PHE A 68 1.16 -10.61 -2.53
C PHE A 68 0.53 -9.22 -2.57
N TRP A 69 0.20 -8.70 -3.76
CA TRP A 69 -0.38 -7.36 -3.89
C TRP A 69 -1.80 -7.26 -3.33
N TYR A 70 -2.62 -8.31 -3.42
CA TYR A 70 -3.89 -8.38 -2.70
C TYR A 70 -3.70 -8.36 -1.18
N GLY A 71 -2.67 -9.04 -0.66
CA GLY A 71 -2.29 -8.97 0.75
C GLY A 71 -1.94 -7.55 1.18
N VAL A 72 -1.17 -6.82 0.36
CA VAL A 72 -0.86 -5.40 0.62
C VAL A 72 -2.12 -4.54 0.65
N GLN A 73 -3.05 -4.72 -0.29
CA GLN A 73 -4.34 -4.02 -0.29
C GLN A 73 -5.17 -4.32 0.97
N ALA A 74 -5.25 -5.60 1.36
CA ALA A 74 -5.95 -6.02 2.57
C ALA A 74 -5.32 -5.38 3.82
N ALA A 75 -3.98 -5.40 3.94
CA ALA A 75 -3.27 -4.77 5.05
C ALA A 75 -3.52 -3.25 5.13
N VAL A 76 -3.57 -2.56 3.98
CA VAL A 76 -3.93 -1.14 3.92
C VAL A 76 -5.34 -0.90 4.45
N VAL A 77 -6.33 -1.68 4.01
CA VAL A 77 -7.73 -1.55 4.47
C VAL A 77 -7.86 -1.85 5.96
N VAL A 78 -7.23 -2.92 6.44
CA VAL A 78 -7.22 -3.27 7.87
C VAL A 78 -6.58 -2.15 8.70
N THR A 79 -5.45 -1.60 8.23
CA THR A 79 -4.78 -0.48 8.91
C THR A 79 -5.68 0.75 8.98
N ALA A 80 -6.35 1.11 7.87
CA ALA A 80 -7.30 2.21 7.85
C ALA A 80 -8.45 2.00 8.84
N CYS A 81 -9.01 0.78 8.90
CA CYS A 81 -10.07 0.41 9.81
C CYS A 81 -9.63 0.53 11.29
N LEU A 82 -8.45 0.03 11.63
CA LEU A 82 -7.94 0.05 13.01
C LEU A 82 -7.43 1.42 13.48
N THR A 83 -7.02 2.31 12.56
CA THR A 83 -6.37 3.58 12.92
C THR A 83 -7.21 4.82 12.63
N ILE A 84 -7.87 4.88 11.47
CA ILE A 84 -8.65 6.05 11.03
C ILE A 84 -10.10 5.92 11.46
N TRP A 85 -10.66 4.70 11.42
CA TRP A 85 -12.07 4.47 11.76
C TRP A 85 -12.31 4.14 13.22
N LYS A 86 -11.26 3.87 14.01
CA LYS A 86 -11.44 3.77 15.46
C LYS A 86 -11.91 5.15 15.96
N PRO A 87 -13.04 5.25 16.66
CA PRO A 87 -13.38 6.49 17.35
C PRO A 87 -12.20 6.83 18.24
N SER A 88 -11.70 8.06 18.11
CA SER A 88 -10.77 8.58 19.10
C SER A 88 -11.57 8.64 20.39
N ASP A 89 -11.19 7.82 21.37
CA ASP A 89 -11.69 7.95 22.74
C ASP A 89 -11.15 9.30 23.26
N ASP A 90 -11.85 10.38 22.93
CA ASP A 90 -11.80 11.66 23.64
C ASP A 90 -12.67 11.57 24.90
#